data_AF-A0A8J2J399-F1
#
_entry.id   AF-A0A8J2J399-F1
#
_cell.length_a   1.000
_cell.length_b   1.000
_cell.length_c   1.000
_cell.angle_alpha   90.00
_cell.angle_beta   90.00
_cell.angle_gamma   90.00
#
_symmetry.space_group_name_H-M   'P 1'
#
loop_
_entity.id
_entity.type
_entity.pdbx_description
1 polymer ?
#
loop_
_entity_poly.entity_id
_entity_poly.type
_entity_poly.pdbx_seq_one_letter_code
_entity_poly.pdbx_strand_id
1 'polypeptide(L)' 'FGVTFGVFICFDLLFEQPAKQLVANGITHFVFPTSWIDELPFLTAIQAQMFWASSSKATLLASGYHNP' A
#
# COMPACT_ATOMS: atom_id res chain seq x y z
N PHE A 1 14.57 15.12 7.02
CA PHE A 1 13.72 13.99 7.46
C PHE A 1 14.46 12.67 7.55
N GLY A 2 15.46 12.34 6.71
CA GLY A 2 16.31 11.15 6.92
C GLY A 2 15.55 9.79 6.90
N VAL A 3 14.32 9.79 6.38
CA VAL A 3 13.45 8.61 6.25
C VAL A 3 13.64 8.00 4.88
N THR A 4 13.76 6.68 4.81
CA THR A 4 13.73 5.93 3.55
C THR A 4 12.29 5.53 3.23
N PHE A 5 11.82 5.92 2.05
CA PHE A 5 10.49 5.54 1.56
C PHE A 5 10.58 4.31 0.65
N GLY A 6 9.69 3.35 0.90
CA GLY A 6 9.39 2.29 -0.04
C GLY A 6 8.35 2.76 -1.04
N VAL A 7 8.41 2.22 -2.25
CA VAL A 7 7.42 2.50 -3.29
C VAL A 7 6.98 1.18 -3.90
N PHE A 8 5.68 1.01 -4.04
CA PHE A 8 5.06 -0.06 -4.80
C PHE A 8 3.73 0.47 -5.36
N ILE A 9 3.19 -0.20 -6.39
CA ILE A 9 2.11 0.37 -7.19
C ILE A 9 0.89 -0.55 -7.24
N CYS A 10 -0.30 0.03 -7.04
CA CYS A 10 -1.60 -0.64 -7.18
C CYS A 10 -1.63 -2.10 -6.66
N PHE A 11 -1.62 -3.08 -7.56
CA PHE A 11 -1.81 -4.49 -7.22
C PHE A 11 -0.64 -5.13 -6.45
N ASP A 12 0.54 -4.52 -6.45
CA ASP A 12 1.71 -4.96 -5.68
C ASP A 12 1.40 -5.13 -4.18
N LEU A 13 0.41 -4.39 -3.67
CA LEU A 13 -0.05 -4.44 -2.28
C LEU A 13 -0.46 -5.86 -1.83
N LEU A 14 -0.94 -6.69 -2.76
CA LEU A 14 -1.43 -8.04 -2.50
C LEU A 14 -0.34 -9.12 -2.57
N PHE A 15 0.85 -8.79 -3.09
CA PHE A 15 1.92 -9.75 -3.30
C PHE A 15 3.04 -9.61 -2.26
N GLU A 16 3.86 -10.65 -2.16
CA GLU A 16 5.00 -10.65 -1.23
C GLU A 16 6.11 -9.70 -1.69
N GLN A 17 6.42 -9.71 -2.99
CA GLN A 17 7.41 -8.82 -3.58
C GLN A 17 6.68 -7.79 -4.45
N PRO A 18 7.01 -6.48 -4.32
CA PRO A 18 8.02 -5.90 -3.43
C PRO A 18 7.52 -5.55 -2.02
N ALA A 19 6.20 -5.53 -1.77
CA ALA A 19 5.62 -4.87 -0.60
C ALA A 19 6.05 -5.46 0.75
N LYS A 20 5.92 -6.78 0.95
CA LYS A 20 6.34 -7.43 2.21
C LYS A 20 7.86 -7.49 2.35
N GLN A 21 8.57 -7.69 1.25
CA GLN A 21 10.03 -7.69 1.24
C GLN A 21 10.61 -6.35 1.73
N LEU A 22 10.04 -5.22 1.29
CA LEU A 22 10.48 -3.90 1.74
C LEU A 22 10.24 -3.69 3.25
N VAL A 23 9.11 -4.18 3.77
CA VAL A 23 8.84 -4.17 5.22
C VAL A 23 9.86 -5.02 5.97
N ALA A 24 10.19 -6.22 5.46
CA ALA A 24 11.20 -7.09 6.05
C ALA A 24 12.61 -6.46 6.05
N ASN A 25 12.89 -5.59 5.07
CA ASN A 25 14.13 -4.81 4.99
C ASN A 25 14.14 -3.57 5.92
N GLY A 26 13.12 -3.39 6.77
CA GLY A 26 13.07 -2.32 7.76
C GLY A 26 12.48 -1.00 7.27
N ILE A 27 11.88 -0.97 6.07
CA ILE A 27 11.17 0.22 5.58
C ILE A 27 9.82 0.36 6.29
N THR A 28 9.58 1.56 6.82
CA THR A 28 8.37 1.87 7.64
C THR A 28 7.46 2.91 7.02
N HIS A 29 7.89 3.55 5.93
CA HIS A 29 7.13 4.60 5.25
C HIS A 29 7.02 4.26 3.77
N PHE A 30 5.80 4.32 3.24
CA PHE A 30 5.50 3.91 1.88
C PHE A 30 4.71 4.96 1.13
N VAL A 31 5.03 5.12 -0.15
CA VAL A 31 4.22 5.89 -1.12
C VAL A 31 3.58 4.89 -2.07
N PHE A 32 2.27 5.00 -2.23
CA PHE A 32 1.45 4.02 -2.94
C PHE A 32 0.49 4.70 -3.92
N PRO A 33 0.94 4.98 -5.17
CA PRO A 33 0.04 5.39 -6.23
C PRO A 33 -0.79 4.18 -6.70
N THR A 34 -2.09 4.40 -6.92
CA THR A 34 -3.01 3.32 -7.26
C THR A 34 -4.13 3.78 -8.18
N SER A 35 -4.48 2.92 -9.14
CA SER A 35 -5.73 2.98 -9.88
C SER A 35 -6.52 1.74 -9.50
N TRP A 36 -7.20 1.82 -8.37
CA TRP A 36 -7.88 0.68 -7.76
C TRP A 36 -9.32 0.57 -8.28
N ILE A 37 -9.78 -0.66 -8.46
CA ILE A 37 -11.19 -0.97 -8.72
C ILE A 37 -11.75 -1.61 -7.46
N ASP A 38 -12.81 -1.04 -6.91
CA ASP A 38 -13.41 -1.56 -5.69
C ASP A 38 -14.18 -2.84 -5.98
N GLU A 39 -13.75 -3.94 -5.35
CA GLU A 39 -14.50 -5.19 -5.37
C GLU A 39 -14.97 -5.58 -3.96
N LEU A 40 -16.28 -5.78 -3.82
CA LEU A 40 -16.89 -6.18 -2.57
C LEU A 40 -16.71 -7.70 -2.33
N PRO A 41 -16.68 -8.15 -1.06
CA PRO A 41 -16.91 -7.35 0.16
C PRO A 41 -15.63 -6.86 0.85
N PHE A 42 -14.44 -7.30 0.42
CA PHE A 42 -13.19 -7.09 1.18
C PHE A 42 -12.08 -6.38 0.41
N LEU A 43 -12.30 -6.01 -0.85
CA LEU A 43 -11.28 -5.46 -1.75
C LEU A 43 -11.61 -4.02 -2.16
N THR A 44 -12.25 -3.26 -1.28
CA THR A 44 -12.33 -1.80 -1.45
C THR A 44 -10.96 -1.17 -1.19
N ALA A 45 -10.63 -0.11 -1.91
CA ALA A 45 -9.34 0.57 -1.83
C ALA A 45 -8.99 0.95 -0.39
N ILE A 46 -9.93 1.61 0.30
CA ILE A 46 -9.75 2.07 1.68
C ILE A 46 -9.51 0.89 2.64
N GLN A 47 -10.32 -0.16 2.54
CA GLN A 47 -10.23 -1.31 3.42
C GLN A 47 -8.93 -2.08 3.24
N ALA A 48 -8.56 -2.39 1.99
CA ALA A 48 -7.34 -3.14 1.68
C ALA A 48 -6.08 -2.35 2.10
N GLN A 49 -6.04 -1.06 1.80
CA GLN A 49 -4.90 -0.19 2.14
C GLN A 49 -4.76 0.02 3.65
N MET A 50 -5.88 0.24 4.35
CA MET A 50 -5.87 0.39 5.81
C MET A 50 -5.47 -0.93 6.51
N PHE A 51 -6.01 -2.06 6.04
CA PHE A 51 -5.63 -3.38 6.53
C PHE A 51 -4.13 -3.62 6.34
N TRP A 52 -3.60 -3.32 5.14
CA TRP A 52 -2.18 -3.49 4.85
C TRP A 52 -1.32 -2.67 5.79
N ALA A 53 -1.57 -1.36 5.93
CA ALA A 53 -0.81 -0.45 6.79
C ALA A 53 -0.84 -0.89 8.26
N SER A 54 -2.02 -1.31 8.75
CA SER A 54 -2.17 -1.83 10.12
C SER A 54 -1.42 -3.15 10.32
N SER A 55 -1.44 -4.05 9.33
CA SER A 55 -0.78 -5.36 9.42
C SER A 55 0.74 -5.26 9.35
N SER A 56 1.26 -4.36 8.52
CA SER A 56 2.70 -4.14 8.31
C SER A 56 3.33 -3.22 9.34
N LYS A 57 2.52 -2.55 10.17
CA LYS A 57 2.95 -1.51 11.13
C LYS A 57 3.75 -0.39 10.45
N ALA A 58 3.34 -0.04 9.23
CA ALA A 58 4.00 0.97 8.40
C ALA A 58 3.02 2.08 8.01
N THR A 59 3.56 3.29 7.81
CA THR A 59 2.80 4.42 7.28
C THR A 59 2.66 4.26 5.77
N LEU A 60 1.41 4.25 5.28
CA LEU A 60 1.09 4.15 3.85
C LEU A 60 0.45 5.45 3.36
N LEU A 61 1.11 6.14 2.43
CA LEU A 61 0.60 7.34 1.75
C LEU A 61 0.00 6.92 0.41
N ALA A 62 -1.31 6.74 0.38
CA ALA A 62 -2.03 6.30 -0.81
C ALA A 62 -2.50 7.48 -1.68
N SER A 63 -2.33 7.36 -2.99
CA SER A 63 -2.85 8.31 -3.98
C SER A 63 -3.70 7.56 -5.00
N GLY A 64 -5.02 7.76 -4.94
CA GLY A 64 -5.99 7.07 -5.78
C GLY A 64 -6.34 7.85 -7.04
N TYR A 65 -6.48 7.13 -8.16
CA TYR A 65 -7.10 7.64 -9.38
C TYR A 65 -8.62 7.82 -9.17
N HIS A 66 -9.17 8.93 -9.66
CA HIS A 66 -10.60 9.20 -9.65
C HIS A 66 -11.09 9.39 -11.09
N ASN A 67 -11.95 8.47 -11.57
CA ASN A 67 -12.62 8.55 -12.86
C ASN A 67 -14.13 8.73 -12.63
N PRO A 68 -14.65 9.97 -12.66
CA PRO A 68 -16.06 10.24 -12.49
C PRO A 68 -16.91 9.72 -13.65
#